data_AF-A0A6G1QWL0-F1
#
_entry.id   AF-A0A6G1QWL0-F1
#
_cell.length_a   1.000
_cell.length_b   1.000
_cell.length_c   1.000
_cell.angle_alpha   90.00
_cell.angle_beta   90.00
_cell.angle_gamma   90.00
#
_symmetry.space_group_name_H-M   'P 1'
#
loop_
_entity.id
_entity.type
_entity.pdbx_description
1 polymer ?
#
loop_
_entity_poly.entity_id
_entity_poly.type
_entity_poly.pdbx_seq_one_letter_code
_entity_poly.pdbx_strand_id
1 'polypeptide(L)'
;MRSCALLVCVCGKIVLGDKAFGDFLSDEIGEEKKVQKSKTLPKMSGGWELEMNGTEAKLTKTVSGEKITVTFNVNNSIPPNFEEEIEPGQQKPAEEEPEIVSTPNFVVEVTKQSAKHSLVFDCHFPEDEMAHGEGEEESDIFAIREVSFQPEGDSEWKETSYTLNTDSLDWALYDHMMDFLADRGVDNTFVDELMELSTAIEHQEYIKFLEDLQSFVKCN
;
A
#
# COMPACT_ATOMS: atom_id res chain seq x y z
N MET A 1 16.34 56.62 13.90
CA MET A 1 17.19 55.43 14.11
C MET A 1 16.65 54.29 13.26
N ARG A 2 17.54 53.66 12.47
CA ARG A 2 17.48 52.31 11.90
C ARG A 2 16.29 52.02 10.96
N SER A 3 16.51 52.11 9.65
CA SER A 3 17.09 51.07 8.77
C SER A 3 15.98 50.20 8.19
N CYS A 4 15.48 50.64 7.03
CA CYS A 4 14.67 49.83 6.12
C CYS A 4 15.63 48.83 5.45
N ALA A 5 15.68 47.60 5.96
CA ALA A 5 16.48 46.52 5.39
C ALA A 5 15.58 45.59 4.59
N LEU A 6 15.81 45.61 3.27
CA LEU A 6 15.58 44.59 2.26
C LEU A 6 14.74 43.36 2.67
N LEU A 7 13.54 43.26 2.10
CA LEU A 7 13.04 41.98 1.61
C LEU A 7 13.10 42.05 0.08
N VAL A 8 14.19 41.53 -0.48
CA VAL A 8 14.36 41.40 -1.92
C VAL A 8 13.47 40.24 -2.37
N CYS A 9 12.35 40.56 -3.00
CA CYS A 9 11.58 39.61 -3.79
C CYS A 9 12.28 39.47 -5.15
N VAL A 10 12.97 38.35 -5.38
CA VAL A 10 13.46 37.97 -6.71
C VAL A 10 12.31 37.24 -7.41
N CYS A 11 11.43 38.01 -8.03
CA CYS A 11 10.33 37.50 -8.85
C CYS A 11 10.91 36.80 -10.10
N GLY A 12 10.88 35.46 -10.11
CA GLY A 12 11.10 34.64 -11.30
C GLY A 12 9.96 34.88 -12.29
N LYS A 13 10.27 34.86 -13.59
CA LYS A 13 9.25 34.94 -14.64
C LYS A 13 8.53 33.59 -14.69
N ILE A 14 7.24 33.57 -14.39
CA ILE A 14 6.35 32.45 -14.68
C ILE A 14 6.47 32.12 -16.17
N VAL A 15 6.86 30.89 -16.49
CA VAL A 15 6.90 30.43 -17.88
C VAL A 15 5.46 30.06 -18.28
N LEU A 16 5.09 30.27 -19.54
CA LEU A 16 3.74 29.95 -20.03
C LEU A 16 3.31 28.49 -19.72
N GLY A 17 4.28 27.57 -19.61
CA GLY A 17 4.07 26.20 -19.20
C GLY A 17 3.52 26.07 -17.77
N ASP A 18 4.02 26.85 -16.82
CA ASP A 18 3.63 26.76 -15.41
C ASP A 18 2.16 27.15 -15.22
N LYS A 19 1.69 28.15 -15.97
CA LYS A 19 0.28 28.54 -15.96
C LYS A 19 -0.61 27.43 -16.52
N ALA A 20 -0.28 26.91 -17.70
CA ALA A 20 -1.06 25.85 -18.31
C ALA A 20 -1.09 24.58 -17.43
N PHE A 21 0.03 24.27 -16.80
CA PHE A 21 0.15 23.12 -15.90
C PHE A 21 -0.65 23.32 -14.60
N GLY A 22 -0.57 24.51 -13.99
CA GLY A 22 -1.36 24.83 -12.80
C GLY A 22 -2.87 24.85 -13.04
N ASP A 23 -3.31 25.28 -14.23
CA ASP A 23 -4.71 25.22 -14.65
C ASP A 23 -5.15 23.75 -14.79
N PHE A 24 -4.38 22.93 -15.52
CA PHE A 24 -4.64 21.49 -15.66
C PHE A 24 -4.74 20.77 -14.31
N LEU A 25 -3.77 20.98 -13.40
CA LEU A 25 -3.80 20.37 -12.06
C LEU A 25 -5.02 20.81 -11.24
N SER A 26 -5.59 22.00 -11.50
CA SER A 26 -6.79 22.46 -10.80
C SER A 26 -8.02 21.68 -11.23
N ASP A 27 -8.13 21.38 -12.52
CA ASP A 27 -9.20 20.57 -13.07
C ASP A 27 -9.06 19.12 -12.60
N GLU A 28 -7.84 18.55 -12.67
CA GLU A 28 -7.55 17.17 -12.27
C GLU A 28 -7.88 16.89 -10.80
N ILE A 29 -7.40 17.73 -9.87
CA ILE A 29 -7.73 17.62 -8.44
C ILE A 29 -9.26 17.72 -8.23
N GLY A 30 -9.94 18.50 -9.06
CA GLY A 30 -11.38 18.67 -9.02
C GLY A 30 -12.13 17.40 -9.41
N GLU A 31 -11.68 16.69 -10.44
CA GLU A 31 -12.26 15.41 -10.85
C GLU A 31 -11.91 14.29 -9.86
N GLU A 32 -10.67 14.18 -9.41
CA GLU A 32 -10.22 13.15 -8.45
C GLU A 32 -11.01 13.20 -7.13
N LYS A 33 -11.28 14.40 -6.63
CA LYS A 33 -12.10 14.59 -5.42
C LYS A 33 -13.57 14.25 -5.61
N LYS A 34 -14.09 14.22 -6.84
CA LYS A 34 -15.48 13.80 -7.12
C LYS A 34 -15.58 12.28 -7.16
N VAL A 35 -14.58 11.60 -7.71
CA VAL A 35 -14.56 10.13 -7.83
C VAL A 35 -14.06 9.44 -6.56
N GLN A 36 -13.41 10.18 -5.65
CA GLN A 36 -13.02 9.69 -4.33
C GLN A 36 -14.22 9.09 -3.58
N LYS A 37 -14.29 7.75 -3.54
CA LYS A 37 -15.43 6.98 -3.03
C LYS A 37 -15.80 7.34 -1.59
N SER A 38 -14.80 7.66 -0.76
CA SER A 38 -15.00 8.06 0.63
C SER A 38 -13.86 8.97 1.13
N LYS A 39 -14.22 9.97 1.94
CA LYS A 39 -13.26 10.82 2.66
C LYS A 39 -12.68 10.14 3.89
N THR A 40 -13.34 9.09 4.38
CA THR A 40 -12.88 8.30 5.53
C THR A 40 -12.33 6.99 5.02
N LEU A 41 -11.16 6.61 5.53
CA LEU A 41 -10.56 5.32 5.23
C LEU A 41 -11.48 4.18 5.68
N PRO A 42 -11.54 3.06 4.91
CA PRO A 42 -12.25 1.86 5.33
C PRO A 42 -11.63 1.33 6.62
N LYS A 43 -12.43 0.60 7.40
CA LYS A 43 -11.99 0.04 8.68
C LYS A 43 -11.71 -1.43 8.50
N MET A 44 -10.55 -1.86 8.97
CA MET A 44 -10.25 -3.28 9.13
C MET A 44 -11.16 -3.89 10.21
N SER A 45 -11.74 -5.05 9.93
CA SER A 45 -12.46 -5.85 10.91
C SER A 45 -11.49 -6.51 11.89
N GLY A 46 -11.97 -7.26 12.88
CA GLY A 46 -11.07 -7.97 13.81
C GLY A 46 -10.29 -7.11 14.81
N GLY A 47 -10.53 -5.78 14.87
CA GLY A 47 -10.01 -4.90 15.91
C GLY A 47 -8.57 -4.42 15.71
N TRP A 48 -8.16 -4.22 14.45
CA TRP A 48 -6.87 -3.61 14.12
C TRP A 48 -6.88 -2.09 14.36
N GLU A 49 -5.79 -1.59 14.91
CA GLU A 49 -5.52 -0.15 15.05
C GLU A 49 -4.60 0.30 13.91
N LEU A 50 -5.02 1.32 13.16
CA LEU A 50 -4.26 1.89 12.04
C LEU A 50 -3.44 3.11 12.50
N GLU A 51 -2.14 3.06 12.28
CA GLU A 51 -1.21 4.18 12.37
C GLU A 51 -0.63 4.46 10.98
N MET A 52 -0.46 5.74 10.63
CA MET A 52 0.09 6.15 9.33
C MET A 52 1.24 7.12 9.50
N ASN A 53 2.28 6.94 8.69
CA ASN A 53 3.42 7.84 8.58
C ASN A 53 3.75 8.08 7.10
N GLY A 54 3.15 9.12 6.52
CA GLY A 54 3.22 9.38 5.08
C GLY A 54 2.56 8.23 4.31
N THR A 55 3.34 7.54 3.49
CA THR A 55 2.90 6.41 2.64
C THR A 55 3.01 5.05 3.33
N GLU A 56 3.60 5.00 4.52
CA GLU A 56 3.66 3.78 5.33
C GLU A 56 2.44 3.69 6.25
N ALA A 57 1.78 2.54 6.22
CA ALA A 57 0.66 2.21 7.06
C ALA A 57 1.01 1.00 7.94
N LYS A 58 0.63 1.09 9.22
CA LYS A 58 0.90 0.08 10.23
C LYS A 58 -0.40 -0.29 10.94
N LEU A 59 -0.79 -1.55 10.81
CA LEU A 59 -1.93 -2.15 11.49
C LEU A 59 -1.42 -2.93 12.70
N THR A 60 -1.92 -2.63 13.89
CA THR A 60 -1.52 -3.33 15.12
C THR A 60 -2.73 -4.00 15.79
N LYS A 61 -2.53 -5.21 16.29
CA LYS A 61 -3.52 -5.95 17.08
C LYS A 61 -2.83 -6.78 18.16
N THR A 62 -3.51 -7.02 19.27
CA THR A 62 -3.05 -7.94 20.32
C THR A 62 -3.99 -9.13 20.43
N VAL A 63 -3.47 -10.34 20.30
CA VAL A 63 -4.24 -11.60 20.41
C VAL A 63 -3.53 -12.53 21.39
N SER A 64 -4.23 -13.00 22.43
CA SER A 64 -3.70 -13.98 23.40
C SER A 64 -2.34 -13.59 24.02
N GLY A 65 -2.06 -12.29 24.15
CA GLY A 65 -0.80 -11.77 24.67
C GLY A 65 0.36 -11.73 23.66
N GLU A 66 0.09 -11.99 22.39
CA GLU A 66 0.99 -11.73 21.28
C GLU A 66 0.61 -10.40 20.62
N LYS A 67 1.61 -9.61 20.23
CA LYS A 67 1.43 -8.42 19.41
C LYS A 67 1.64 -8.81 17.95
N ILE A 68 0.68 -8.47 17.10
CA ILE A 68 0.75 -8.63 15.67
C ILE A 68 0.80 -7.25 15.06
N THR A 69 1.81 -7.01 14.22
CA THR A 69 1.98 -5.79 13.45
C THR A 69 1.97 -6.16 11.98
N VAL A 70 1.16 -5.49 11.16
CA VAL A 70 1.24 -5.58 9.71
C VAL A 70 1.64 -4.21 9.17
N THR A 71 2.72 -4.16 8.40
CA THR A 71 3.23 -2.92 7.81
C THR A 71 3.24 -3.04 6.29
N PHE A 72 2.72 -2.02 5.61
CA PHE A 72 2.74 -1.93 4.15
C PHE A 72 2.99 -0.48 3.70
N ASN A 73 3.39 -0.32 2.44
CA ASN A 73 3.64 0.99 1.86
C ASN A 73 2.89 1.12 0.54
N VAL A 74 2.19 2.23 0.34
CA VAL A 74 1.37 2.45 -0.86
C VAL A 74 2.18 2.89 -2.09
N ASN A 75 3.47 3.22 -1.95
CA ASN A 75 4.33 3.51 -3.10
C ASN A 75 4.50 2.26 -3.97
N ASN A 76 4.39 2.42 -5.29
CA ASN A 76 4.57 1.35 -6.27
C ASN A 76 3.69 0.12 -6.00
N SER A 77 2.50 0.34 -5.42
CA SER A 77 1.58 -0.71 -4.99
C SER A 77 0.52 -1.06 -6.04
N ILE A 78 0.38 -0.25 -7.08
CA ILE A 78 -0.55 -0.51 -8.19
C ILE A 78 0.20 -1.37 -9.23
N PRO A 79 -0.27 -2.59 -9.50
CA PRO A 79 0.35 -3.44 -10.51
C PRO A 79 0.21 -2.79 -11.90
N PRO A 80 1.18 -2.99 -12.80
CA PRO A 80 1.05 -2.49 -14.16
C PRO A 80 -0.20 -3.10 -14.80
N ASN A 81 -1.05 -2.26 -15.37
CA ASN A 81 -2.20 -2.71 -16.13
C ASN A 81 -1.65 -3.40 -17.39
N PHE A 82 -1.49 -4.72 -17.36
CA PHE A 82 -1.34 -5.52 -18.58
C PHE A 82 -2.71 -5.48 -19.24
N GLU A 83 -3.00 -4.38 -19.97
CA GLU A 83 -4.09 -4.41 -20.93
C GLU A 83 -3.85 -5.67 -21.78
N GLU A 84 -4.75 -6.66 -21.67
CA GLU A 84 -4.82 -7.75 -22.63
C GLU A 84 -4.68 -7.11 -24.01
N GLU A 85 -3.70 -7.54 -24.80
CA GLU A 85 -3.52 -7.05 -26.17
C GLU A 85 -4.87 -7.15 -26.87
N ILE A 86 -5.55 -6.02 -27.03
CA ILE A 86 -6.90 -5.99 -27.57
C ILE A 86 -6.80 -6.54 -28.98
N GLU A 87 -7.33 -7.75 -29.21
CA GLU A 87 -7.41 -8.31 -30.56
C GLU A 87 -8.16 -7.29 -31.44
N PRO A 88 -7.63 -6.94 -32.63
CA PRO A 88 -8.23 -5.94 -33.48
C PRO A 88 -9.60 -6.42 -33.98
N GLY A 89 -10.68 -6.02 -33.30
CA GLY A 89 -12.05 -6.37 -33.68
C GLY A 89 -13.12 -6.29 -32.58
N GLN A 90 -12.75 -6.23 -31.30
CA GLN A 90 -13.72 -6.11 -30.21
C GLN A 90 -14.00 -4.62 -29.88
N GLN A 91 -15.28 -4.24 -29.92
CA GLN A 91 -15.72 -2.94 -29.41
C GLN A 91 -15.70 -2.98 -27.88
N LYS A 92 -14.88 -2.13 -27.25
CA LYS A 92 -14.96 -1.84 -25.81
C LYS A 92 -16.40 -1.44 -25.47
N PRO A 93 -17.03 -2.01 -24.41
CA PRO A 93 -18.09 -1.30 -23.72
C PRO A 93 -17.57 0.08 -23.34
N ALA A 94 -18.34 1.11 -23.65
CA ALA A 94 -18.02 2.46 -23.24
C ALA A 94 -18.16 2.56 -21.70
N GLU A 95 -17.21 3.27 -21.07
CA GLU A 95 -17.38 3.92 -19.74
C GLU A 95 -17.15 3.11 -18.45
N GLU A 96 -16.19 2.19 -18.40
CA GLU A 96 -15.59 1.84 -17.09
C GLU A 96 -14.09 2.14 -17.15
N GLU A 97 -13.68 3.23 -16.50
CA GLU A 97 -12.26 3.45 -16.19
C GLU A 97 -11.78 2.24 -15.37
N PRO A 98 -10.61 1.68 -15.67
CA PRO A 98 -10.10 0.54 -14.92
C PRO A 98 -10.03 0.92 -13.45
N GLU A 99 -10.69 0.11 -12.61
CA GLU A 99 -10.64 0.31 -11.17
C GLU A 99 -9.19 0.14 -10.70
N ILE A 100 -8.57 1.24 -10.27
CA ILE A 100 -7.22 1.21 -9.73
C ILE A 100 -7.28 0.47 -8.40
N VAL A 101 -6.60 -0.67 -8.32
CA VAL A 101 -6.46 -1.47 -7.09
C VAL A 101 -5.00 -1.45 -6.65
N SER A 102 -4.80 -1.13 -5.38
CA SER A 102 -3.48 -1.15 -4.74
C SER A 102 -3.28 -2.47 -4.00
N THR A 103 -2.28 -3.23 -4.42
CA THR A 103 -1.88 -4.54 -3.89
C THR A 103 -0.44 -4.49 -3.36
N PRO A 104 -0.16 -3.74 -2.27
CA PRO A 104 1.19 -3.59 -1.76
C PRO A 104 1.70 -4.89 -1.13
N ASN A 105 3.00 -5.17 -1.24
CA ASN A 105 3.63 -6.14 -0.34
C ASN A 105 3.45 -5.69 1.11
N PHE A 106 3.26 -6.64 2.01
CA PHE A 106 3.05 -6.36 3.42
C PHE A 106 3.87 -7.30 4.29
N VAL A 107 4.34 -6.78 5.40
CA VAL A 107 5.19 -7.49 6.35
C VAL A 107 4.39 -7.75 7.62
N VAL A 108 4.25 -9.01 7.99
CA VAL A 108 3.63 -9.42 9.25
C VAL A 108 4.71 -9.72 10.28
N GLU A 109 4.68 -9.00 11.39
CA GLU A 109 5.52 -9.23 12.55
C GLU A 109 4.68 -9.80 13.70
N VAL A 110 5.10 -10.94 14.23
CA VAL A 110 4.49 -11.57 15.41
C VAL A 110 5.48 -11.59 16.57
N THR A 111 5.14 -10.88 17.65
CA THR A 111 5.95 -10.75 18.85
C THR A 111 5.21 -11.33 20.05
N LYS A 112 5.85 -12.27 20.76
CA LYS A 112 5.31 -12.82 22.02
C LYS A 112 5.76 -11.98 23.20
N GLN A 113 4.91 -11.83 24.23
CA GLN A 113 5.09 -11.02 25.46
C GLN A 113 6.42 -11.17 26.26
N SER A 114 7.30 -12.10 25.88
CA SER A 114 8.62 -12.29 26.52
C SER A 114 9.71 -12.73 25.54
N ALA A 115 9.43 -12.67 24.24
CA ALA A 115 10.42 -12.96 23.22
C ALA A 115 11.36 -11.76 23.06
N LYS A 116 12.62 -12.01 22.70
CA LYS A 116 13.57 -10.95 22.31
C LYS A 116 13.56 -10.68 20.81
N HIS A 117 12.79 -11.48 20.09
CA HIS A 117 12.74 -11.52 18.65
C HIS A 117 11.28 -11.67 18.23
N SER A 118 10.98 -11.10 17.08
CA SER A 118 9.73 -11.30 16.37
C SER A 118 9.94 -12.31 15.24
N LEU A 119 8.89 -13.08 14.95
CA LEU A 119 8.83 -13.85 13.71
C LEU A 119 8.23 -12.95 12.64
N VAL A 120 8.94 -12.78 11.53
CA VAL A 120 8.58 -11.85 10.46
C VAL A 120 8.31 -12.62 9.18
N PHE A 121 7.16 -12.33 8.57
CA PHE A 121 6.71 -12.87 7.29
C PHE A 121 6.60 -11.74 6.28
N ASP A 122 7.35 -11.82 5.20
CA ASP A 122 7.23 -10.93 4.05
C ASP A 122 6.24 -11.54 3.06
N CYS A 123 5.11 -10.88 2.89
CA CYS A 123 3.96 -11.36 2.12
C CYS A 123 3.75 -10.51 0.87
N HIS A 124 3.25 -11.13 -0.18
CA HIS A 124 3.00 -10.48 -1.46
C HIS A 124 1.75 -11.04 -2.14
N PHE A 125 1.24 -10.29 -3.10
CA PHE A 125 0.17 -10.72 -3.98
C PHE A 125 0.78 -11.41 -5.22
N PRO A 126 0.45 -12.68 -5.49
CA PRO A 126 0.94 -13.38 -6.68
C PRO A 126 0.46 -12.71 -7.98
N GLU A 127 1.36 -12.53 -8.95
CA GLU A 127 1.02 -11.90 -10.25
C GLU A 127 0.19 -12.83 -11.17
N ASP A 128 0.27 -14.15 -11.00
CA ASP A 128 -0.25 -15.16 -11.94
C ASP A 128 -1.68 -15.67 -11.61
N GLU A 129 -2.23 -15.40 -10.43
CA GLU A 129 -3.50 -16.02 -9.98
C GLU A 129 -4.75 -15.14 -10.09
N MET A 130 -4.61 -13.86 -10.46
CA MET A 130 -5.77 -12.97 -10.64
C MET A 130 -6.58 -13.25 -11.93
N ALA A 131 -6.21 -14.28 -12.72
CA ALA A 131 -6.74 -14.55 -14.06
C ALA A 131 -7.39 -15.93 -14.29
N HIS A 132 -7.57 -16.78 -13.27
CA HIS A 132 -8.12 -18.13 -13.49
C HIS A 132 -9.43 -18.42 -12.74
N GLY A 133 -10.53 -18.31 -13.49
CA GLY A 133 -11.43 -19.43 -13.81
C GLY A 133 -12.10 -20.19 -12.66
N GLU A 134 -13.43 -20.15 -12.67
CA GLU A 134 -14.33 -20.97 -11.86
C GLU A 134 -13.87 -22.42 -11.67
N GLY A 135 -13.45 -22.75 -10.44
CA GLY A 135 -13.43 -24.11 -9.90
C GLY A 135 -12.04 -24.72 -9.73
N GLU A 136 -11.44 -24.49 -8.57
CA GLU A 136 -10.67 -25.43 -7.74
C GLU A 136 -10.43 -24.73 -6.37
N GLU A 137 -10.09 -25.48 -5.33
CA GLU A 137 -10.14 -25.10 -3.89
C GLU A 137 -9.57 -23.70 -3.57
N GLU A 138 -10.15 -22.99 -2.56
CA GLU A 138 -9.78 -21.62 -2.11
C GLU A 138 -8.28 -21.31 -2.35
N SER A 139 -7.97 -20.65 -3.46
CA SER A 139 -6.62 -20.15 -3.72
C SER A 139 -6.33 -19.03 -2.73
N ASP A 140 -5.20 -19.10 -2.03
CA ASP A 140 -4.78 -18.04 -1.11
C ASP A 140 -4.56 -16.73 -1.90
N ILE A 141 -5.16 -15.63 -1.43
CA ILE A 141 -5.10 -14.32 -2.11
C ILE A 141 -3.68 -13.74 -2.05
N PHE A 142 -2.89 -14.21 -1.08
CA PHE A 142 -1.53 -13.78 -0.84
C PHE A 142 -0.61 -14.98 -0.60
N ALA A 143 0.69 -14.78 -0.81
CA ALA A 143 1.71 -15.77 -0.54
C ALA A 143 2.82 -15.20 0.34
N ILE A 144 3.40 -16.07 1.18
CA ILE A 144 4.59 -15.74 1.97
C ILE A 144 5.80 -15.92 1.06
N ARG A 145 6.62 -14.88 0.89
CA ARG A 145 7.86 -14.90 0.12
C ARG A 145 9.08 -15.25 0.97
N GLU A 146 9.18 -14.64 2.14
CA GLU A 146 10.30 -14.82 3.05
C GLU A 146 9.86 -14.86 4.50
N VAL A 147 10.59 -15.65 5.31
CA VAL A 147 10.39 -15.74 6.76
C VAL A 147 11.71 -15.58 7.49
N SER A 148 11.75 -14.74 8.52
CA SER A 148 12.97 -14.55 9.33
C SER A 148 12.65 -14.25 10.80
N PHE A 149 13.64 -14.43 11.67
CA PHE A 149 13.59 -13.89 13.03
C PHE A 149 14.33 -12.56 13.09
N GLN A 150 13.65 -11.51 13.56
CA GLN A 150 14.21 -10.18 13.70
C GLN A 150 14.19 -9.73 15.17
N PRO A 151 15.08 -8.83 15.61
CA PRO A 151 14.96 -8.18 16.91
C PRO A 151 13.60 -7.50 17.06
N GLU A 152 13.02 -7.53 18.26
CA GLU A 152 11.73 -6.86 18.51
C GLU A 152 11.84 -5.33 18.41
N GLY A 153 10.77 -4.69 17.93
CA GLY A 153 10.54 -3.24 17.99
C GLY A 153 11.21 -2.47 16.85
N ASP A 154 11.41 -1.16 17.03
CA ASP A 154 11.99 -0.27 16.01
C ASP A 154 13.52 -0.42 15.87
N SER A 155 14.04 -1.61 16.20
CA SER A 155 15.45 -1.93 15.99
C SER A 155 15.72 -2.04 14.48
N GLU A 156 16.90 -1.61 14.04
CA GLU A 156 17.27 -1.78 12.63
C GLU A 156 17.19 -3.25 12.21
N TRP A 157 16.68 -3.46 10.99
CA TRP A 157 16.61 -4.78 10.37
C TRP A 157 17.98 -5.44 10.38
N LYS A 158 18.03 -6.68 10.87
CA LYS A 158 19.30 -7.40 10.95
C LYS A 158 19.51 -8.20 9.68
N GLU A 159 20.25 -7.62 8.74
CA GLU A 159 20.63 -8.27 7.46
C GLU A 159 21.43 -9.58 7.63
N THR A 160 22.03 -9.79 8.81
CA THR A 160 22.79 -11.01 9.14
C THR A 160 21.93 -12.10 9.80
N SER A 161 20.62 -11.88 9.97
CA SER A 161 19.69 -12.95 10.33
C SER A 161 19.47 -13.88 9.13
N TYR A 162 19.26 -15.16 9.42
CA TYR A 162 18.87 -16.10 8.37
C TYR A 162 17.45 -15.78 7.91
N THR A 163 17.29 -15.69 6.59
CA THR A 163 15.99 -15.52 5.94
C THR A 163 15.70 -16.77 5.11
N LEU A 164 14.58 -17.41 5.41
CA LEU A 164 14.06 -18.55 4.68
C LEU A 164 13.26 -18.03 3.49
N ASN A 165 13.68 -18.38 2.27
CA ASN A 165 12.84 -18.22 1.07
C ASN A 165 11.91 -19.44 0.95
N THR A 166 10.67 -19.20 0.54
CA THR A 166 9.58 -20.20 0.53
C THR A 166 9.44 -20.96 -0.80
N ASP A 167 10.10 -20.54 -1.88
CA ASP A 167 9.90 -21.07 -3.25
C ASP A 167 10.20 -22.57 -3.38
N SER A 168 11.05 -23.11 -2.51
CA SER A 168 11.43 -24.53 -2.47
C SER A 168 11.13 -25.18 -1.11
N LEU A 169 10.20 -24.60 -0.35
CA LEU A 169 9.82 -25.09 0.96
C LEU A 169 8.96 -26.35 0.85
N ASP A 170 9.03 -27.21 1.87
CA ASP A 170 8.08 -28.30 2.03
C ASP A 170 6.66 -27.73 2.21
N TRP A 171 5.72 -28.22 1.40
CA TRP A 171 4.34 -27.72 1.36
C TRP A 171 3.64 -27.80 2.72
N ALA A 172 3.86 -28.87 3.50
CA ALA A 172 3.22 -29.02 4.81
C ALA A 172 3.75 -28.00 5.83
N LEU A 173 5.02 -27.59 5.71
CA LEU A 173 5.56 -26.50 6.51
C LEU A 173 4.98 -25.14 6.08
N TYR A 174 4.79 -24.93 4.78
CA TYR A 174 4.17 -23.72 4.24
C TYR A 174 2.71 -23.58 4.72
N ASP A 175 1.91 -24.64 4.62
CA ASP A 175 0.51 -24.67 5.10
C ASP A 175 0.43 -24.29 6.57
N HIS A 176 1.32 -24.84 7.41
CA HIS A 176 1.37 -24.49 8.83
C HIS A 176 1.79 -23.03 9.09
N MET A 177 2.54 -22.40 8.20
CA MET A 177 2.82 -20.96 8.29
C MET A 177 1.60 -20.12 7.92
N MET A 178 0.84 -20.53 6.91
CA MET A 178 -0.42 -19.88 6.53
C MET A 178 -1.47 -20.02 7.65
N ASP A 179 -1.67 -21.22 8.18
CA ASP A 179 -2.53 -21.48 9.35
C ASP A 179 -2.13 -20.59 10.54
N PHE A 180 -0.83 -20.45 10.79
CA PHE A 180 -0.30 -19.63 11.87
C PHE A 180 -0.65 -18.14 11.73
N LEU A 181 -0.67 -17.61 10.49
CA LEU A 181 -1.11 -16.25 10.17
C LEU A 181 -2.63 -16.12 10.31
N ALA A 182 -3.39 -17.08 9.78
CA ALA A 182 -4.85 -17.10 9.85
C ALA A 182 -5.36 -17.13 11.31
N ASP A 183 -4.76 -17.95 12.18
CA ASP A 183 -5.06 -18.01 13.62
C ASP A 183 -4.88 -16.65 14.35
N ARG A 184 -4.10 -15.74 13.74
CA ARG A 184 -3.84 -14.38 14.25
C ARG A 184 -4.71 -13.32 13.57
N GLY A 185 -5.56 -13.72 12.63
CA GLY A 185 -6.44 -12.86 11.86
C GLY A 185 -5.76 -12.19 10.68
N VAL A 186 -4.72 -12.82 10.13
CA VAL A 186 -4.15 -12.49 8.81
C VAL A 186 -4.52 -13.63 7.87
N ASP A 187 -5.74 -13.53 7.32
CA ASP A 187 -6.37 -14.48 6.40
C ASP A 187 -6.81 -13.75 5.11
N ASN A 188 -7.47 -14.46 4.21
CA ASN A 188 -7.98 -13.88 2.96
C ASN A 188 -8.93 -12.70 3.18
N THR A 189 -9.76 -12.74 4.24
CA THR A 189 -10.65 -11.61 4.58
C THR A 189 -9.85 -10.37 5.01
N PHE A 190 -8.80 -10.55 5.81
CA PHE A 190 -7.89 -9.45 6.16
C PHE A 190 -7.23 -8.86 4.92
N VAL A 191 -6.80 -9.70 3.99
CA VAL A 191 -6.10 -9.25 2.77
C VAL A 191 -7.03 -8.49 1.82
N ASP A 192 -8.28 -8.94 1.66
CA ASP A 192 -9.30 -8.18 0.92
C ASP A 192 -9.51 -6.77 1.51
N GLU A 193 -9.68 -6.68 2.83
CA GLU A 193 -9.82 -5.40 3.53
C GLU A 193 -8.55 -4.54 3.41
N LEU A 194 -7.36 -5.16 3.38
CA LEU A 194 -6.09 -4.47 3.20
C LEU A 194 -5.98 -3.87 1.80
N MET A 195 -6.44 -4.57 0.75
CA MET A 195 -6.48 -4.03 -0.61
C MET A 195 -7.41 -2.81 -0.69
N GLU A 196 -8.61 -2.88 -0.10
CA GLU A 196 -9.53 -1.74 -0.05
C GLU A 196 -8.92 -0.54 0.72
N LEU A 197 -8.30 -0.81 1.86
CA LEU A 197 -7.63 0.20 2.67
C LEU A 197 -6.46 0.83 1.93
N SER A 198 -5.59 0.01 1.34
CA SER A 198 -4.43 0.49 0.59
C SER A 198 -4.85 1.33 -0.61
N THR A 199 -5.88 0.91 -1.34
CA THR A 199 -6.43 1.66 -2.47
C THR A 199 -6.98 3.02 -2.03
N ALA A 200 -7.69 3.07 -0.90
CA ALA A 200 -8.18 4.34 -0.36
C ALA A 200 -7.05 5.26 0.12
N ILE A 201 -5.97 4.71 0.72
CA ILE A 201 -4.80 5.48 1.16
C ILE A 201 -4.03 6.01 -0.06
N GLU A 202 -3.79 5.17 -1.07
CA GLU A 202 -3.09 5.52 -2.31
C GLU A 202 -3.80 6.72 -2.97
N HIS A 203 -5.12 6.63 -3.15
CA HIS A 203 -5.89 7.69 -3.78
C HIS A 203 -5.84 9.01 -2.98
N GLN A 204 -5.83 8.93 -1.64
CA GLN A 204 -5.68 10.11 -0.78
C GLN A 204 -4.30 10.76 -0.93
N GLU A 205 -3.22 9.97 -0.92
CA GLU A 205 -1.87 10.51 -1.11
C GLU A 205 -1.64 10.99 -2.54
N TYR A 206 -2.29 10.40 -3.55
CA TYR A 206 -2.27 10.90 -4.93
C TYR A 206 -2.90 12.29 -5.05
N ILE A 207 -4.12 12.49 -4.50
CA ILE A 207 -4.76 13.81 -4.48
C ILE A 207 -3.89 14.85 -3.78
N LYS A 208 -3.33 14.49 -2.62
CA LYS A 208 -2.44 15.36 -1.86
C LYS A 208 -1.15 15.68 -2.62
N PHE A 209 -0.57 14.71 -3.33
CA PHE A 209 0.56 14.93 -4.22
C PHE A 209 0.20 15.93 -5.32
N LEU A 210 -0.97 15.83 -5.95
CA LEU A 210 -1.43 16.80 -6.95
C LEU A 210 -1.60 18.20 -6.34
N GLU A 211 -2.10 18.32 -5.11
CA GLU A 211 -2.21 19.59 -4.39
C GLU A 211 -0.85 20.22 -4.07
N ASP A 212 0.11 19.41 -3.63
CA ASP A 212 1.48 19.84 -3.34
C ASP A 212 2.21 20.24 -4.63
N LEU A 213 2.05 19.46 -5.70
CA LEU A 213 2.58 19.73 -7.03
C LEU A 213 1.99 21.02 -7.61
N GLN A 214 0.67 21.20 -7.48
CA GLN A 214 0.02 22.44 -7.90
C GLN A 214 0.57 23.63 -7.11
N SER A 215 0.71 23.48 -5.79
CA SER A 215 1.27 24.52 -4.93
C SER A 215 2.71 24.86 -5.34
N PHE A 216 3.52 23.85 -5.66
CA PHE A 216 4.89 24.04 -6.16
C PHE A 216 4.93 24.78 -7.50
N VAL A 217 4.09 24.39 -8.46
CA VAL A 217 4.02 25.03 -9.80
C VAL A 217 3.47 26.45 -9.73
N LYS A 218 2.55 26.73 -8.80
CA LYS A 218 1.98 28.08 -8.59
C LYS A 218 2.86 28.97 -7.71
N CYS A 219 3.69 28.39 -6.83
CA CYS A 219 4.55 29.12 -5.91
C CYS A 219 5.62 29.94 -6.65
N ASN A 220 5.57 31.26 -6.42
CA ASN A 220 6.56 32.27 -6.81
C ASN A 220 7.03 33.02 -5.57
#